data_AF-A0A0Q9MWY4-F1
#
_entry.id   AF-A0A0Q9MWY4-F1
#
_cell.length_a   1.000
_cell.length_b   1.000
_cell.length_c   1.000
_cell.angle_alpha   90.00
_cell.angle_beta   90.00
_cell.angle_gamma   90.00
#
_symmetry.space_group_name_H-M   'P 1'
#
loop_
_entity.id
_entity.type
_entity.pdbx_description
1 polymer ?
#
loop_
_entity_poly.entity_id
_entity_poly.type
_entity_poly.pdbx_seq_one_letter_code
_entity_poly.pdbx_strand_id
1 'polypeptide(L)'
;MIDLGVHMIDLAVWLMGNPKPIAVTGATYTKFANNDISDSVHSQFGEKQENGTFDVEDLAIGFIRFENGASLQIEFSWASNIGEEMNFVELRGARSGSSIKKGELQIFTETSGQLTNISPVLSKKQVDAHGEHIRHFIDVLQQRVEPSLLRRSQQTLAFAGFLHLKT
;
A
#
# COMPACT_ATOMS: atom_id res chain seq x y z
N MET A 1 1.62 -10.99 5.56
CA MET A 1 2.64 -9.93 5.36
C MET A 1 3.27 -10.03 3.98
N ILE A 2 3.96 -11.12 3.63
CA ILE A 2 4.72 -11.18 2.36
C ILE A 2 3.81 -11.18 1.14
N ASP A 3 2.63 -11.80 1.23
CA ASP A 3 1.67 -11.86 0.13
C ASP A 3 0.99 -10.50 -0.11
N LEU A 4 0.18 -10.02 0.84
CA LEU A 4 -0.56 -8.76 0.67
C LEU A 4 0.22 -7.50 1.09
N GLY A 5 0.98 -7.60 2.17
CA GLY A 5 1.57 -6.44 2.84
C GLY A 5 2.70 -5.79 2.05
N VAL A 6 3.47 -6.58 1.29
CA VAL A 6 4.57 -6.05 0.47
C VAL A 6 4.08 -5.06 -0.58
N HIS A 7 2.94 -5.33 -1.22
CA HIS A 7 2.36 -4.46 -2.24
C HIS A 7 1.91 -3.11 -1.66
N MET A 8 1.32 -3.13 -0.48
CA MET A 8 0.85 -1.92 0.20
C MET A 8 2.01 -1.10 0.78
N ILE A 9 3.06 -1.77 1.28
CA ILE A 9 4.30 -1.11 1.70
C ILE A 9 4.97 -0.44 0.48
N ASP A 10 5.11 -1.17 -0.64
CA ASP A 10 5.69 -0.64 -1.87
C ASP A 10 4.92 0.60 -2.35
N LEU A 11 3.58 0.51 -2.43
CA LEU A 11 2.73 1.63 -2.80
C LEU A 11 2.91 2.83 -1.87
N ALA A 12 2.86 2.63 -0.56
CA ALA A 12 3.00 3.71 0.42
C ALA A 12 4.39 4.37 0.32
N VAL A 13 5.46 3.58 0.27
CA VAL A 13 6.84 4.06 0.17
C VAL A 13 7.06 4.77 -1.16
N TRP A 14 6.50 4.27 -2.26
CA TRP A 14 6.54 4.91 -3.56
C TRP A 14 5.84 6.28 -3.55
N LEU A 15 4.63 6.36 -2.99
CA LEU A 15 3.90 7.62 -2.84
C LEU A 15 4.62 8.63 -1.92
N MET A 16 5.38 8.13 -0.94
CA MET A 16 6.24 8.94 -0.06
C MET A 16 7.55 9.42 -0.72
N GLY A 17 7.83 9.01 -1.97
CA GLY A 17 9.06 9.39 -2.68
C GLY A 17 10.26 8.48 -2.38
N ASN A 18 10.02 7.24 -1.95
CA ASN A 18 11.02 6.24 -1.62
C ASN A 18 12.05 6.67 -0.55
N PRO A 19 11.60 7.20 0.61
CA PRO A 19 12.52 7.56 1.68
C PRO A 19 13.20 6.31 2.26
N LYS A 20 14.45 6.46 2.72
CA LYS A 20 15.20 5.33 3.29
C LYS A 20 14.67 4.97 4.68
N PRO A 21 14.31 3.71 4.95
CA PRO A 21 13.94 3.28 6.31
C PRO A 21 15.18 3.26 7.20
N ILE A 22 15.03 3.71 8.44
CA ILE A 22 16.09 3.76 9.46
C ILE A 22 15.79 2.86 10.67
N ALA A 23 14.53 2.47 10.86
CA ALA A 23 14.15 1.50 11.88
C ALA A 23 12.81 0.85 11.52
N VAL A 24 12.69 -0.43 11.87
CA VAL A 24 11.47 -1.22 11.71
C VAL A 24 11.20 -1.95 13.01
N THR A 25 9.97 -1.92 13.48
CA THR A 25 9.49 -2.71 14.63
C THR A 25 8.14 -3.31 14.30
N GLY A 26 7.86 -4.52 14.73
CA GLY A 26 6.58 -5.16 14.44
C GLY A 26 6.37 -6.45 15.20
N ALA A 27 5.20 -7.05 14.98
CA ALA A 27 4.80 -8.33 15.54
C ALA A 27 3.94 -9.09 14.53
N THR A 28 4.00 -10.41 14.62
CA THR A 28 3.15 -11.32 13.84
C THR A 28 2.33 -12.20 14.78
N TYR A 29 1.17 -12.64 14.31
CA TYR A 29 0.26 -13.49 15.06
C TYR A 29 -0.27 -14.59 14.17
N THR A 30 -0.27 -15.82 14.70
CA THR A 30 -0.87 -16.99 14.08
C THR A 30 -1.87 -17.60 15.07
N LYS A 31 -3.15 -17.45 14.80
CA LYS A 31 -4.31 -17.82 15.62
C LYS A 31 -5.38 -18.62 14.87
N PHE A 32 -5.37 -18.63 13.54
CA PHE A 32 -6.36 -19.27 12.67
C PHE A 32 -5.80 -20.50 11.94
N ALA A 33 -4.49 -20.77 12.00
CA ALA A 33 -3.84 -21.92 11.36
C ALA A 33 -4.52 -23.29 11.56
N ASN A 34 -5.14 -23.52 12.72
CA ASN A 34 -5.81 -24.78 13.06
C ASN A 34 -7.33 -24.68 13.07
N ASN A 35 -7.89 -23.61 12.49
CA ASN A 35 -9.33 -23.42 12.44
C ASN A 35 -9.89 -23.97 11.13
N ASP A 36 -10.91 -24.82 11.22
CA ASP A 36 -11.62 -25.34 10.03
C ASP A 36 -12.72 -24.38 9.55
N ILE A 37 -12.93 -23.26 10.27
CA ILE A 37 -13.93 -22.25 9.96
C ILE A 37 -13.20 -20.94 9.61
N SER A 38 -13.45 -20.43 8.41
CA SER A 38 -12.96 -19.14 7.92
C SER A 38 -14.08 -18.44 7.15
N ASP A 39 -14.24 -17.15 7.39
CA ASP A 39 -15.16 -16.26 6.67
C ASP A 39 -14.54 -15.64 5.41
N SER A 40 -13.20 -15.70 5.27
CA SER A 40 -12.49 -15.25 4.07
C SER A 40 -12.85 -16.13 2.86
N VAL A 41 -13.40 -15.51 1.82
CA VAL A 41 -13.64 -16.17 0.51
C VAL A 41 -12.36 -16.75 -0.10
N HIS A 42 -11.20 -16.21 0.27
CA HIS A 42 -9.89 -16.64 -0.21
C HIS A 42 -9.38 -17.92 0.47
N SER A 43 -9.97 -18.32 1.61
CA SER A 43 -9.63 -19.57 2.29
C SER A 43 -9.99 -20.83 1.50
N GLN A 44 -10.81 -20.70 0.44
CA GLN A 44 -11.17 -21.78 -0.48
C GLN A 44 -10.21 -21.92 -1.66
N PHE A 45 -9.21 -21.04 -1.78
CA PHE A 45 -8.29 -21.05 -2.91
C PHE A 45 -7.21 -22.12 -2.72
N GLY A 46 -7.12 -23.07 -3.65
CA GLY A 46 -6.19 -24.20 -3.60
C GLY A 46 -6.78 -25.48 -3.00
N GLU A 47 -5.99 -26.56 -2.99
CA GLU A 47 -6.38 -27.85 -2.40
C GLU A 47 -5.67 -28.05 -1.05
N LYS A 48 -6.43 -28.44 -0.02
CA LYS A 48 -5.85 -28.74 1.31
C LYS A 48 -5.00 -30.00 1.21
N GLN A 49 -3.71 -29.87 1.53
CA GLN A 49 -2.81 -31.01 1.63
C GLN A 49 -2.95 -31.63 3.03
N GLU A 50 -3.29 -32.92 3.10
CA GLU A 50 -3.55 -33.65 4.36
C GLU A 50 -2.40 -33.57 5.38
N ASN A 51 -1.16 -33.42 4.88
CA ASN A 51 0.07 -33.21 5.69
C ASN A 51 0.80 -31.91 5.30
N GLY A 52 0.06 -30.89 4.84
CA GLY A 52 0.62 -29.59 4.49
C GLY A 52 1.22 -28.87 5.70
N THR A 53 2.25 -28.05 5.46
CA THR A 53 2.81 -27.17 6.50
C THR A 53 2.09 -25.83 6.46
N PHE A 54 1.66 -25.36 7.64
CA PHE A 54 1.15 -24.00 7.83
C PHE A 54 2.08 -23.26 8.79
N ASP A 55 2.95 -22.40 8.26
CA ASP A 55 3.96 -21.66 9.01
C ASP A 55 3.92 -20.14 8.78
N VAL A 56 2.84 -19.65 8.14
CA VAL A 56 2.62 -18.23 7.88
C VAL A 56 1.80 -17.57 8.99
N GLU A 57 1.92 -16.24 9.09
CA GLU A 57 1.12 -15.44 10.01
C GLU A 57 -0.25 -15.07 9.46
N ASP A 58 -1.22 -14.90 10.37
CA ASP A 58 -2.55 -14.41 10.03
C ASP A 58 -2.60 -12.90 10.01
N LEU A 59 -1.95 -12.28 11.00
CA LEU A 59 -1.85 -10.85 11.16
C LEU A 59 -0.39 -10.44 11.31
N ALA A 60 0.00 -9.39 10.60
CA ALA A 60 1.25 -8.68 10.80
C ALA A 60 0.97 -7.20 11.06
N ILE A 61 1.54 -6.67 12.14
CA ILE A 61 1.51 -5.24 12.46
C ILE A 61 2.92 -4.69 12.56
N GLY A 62 3.09 -3.42 12.24
CA GLY A 62 4.42 -2.83 12.26
C GLY A 62 4.44 -1.32 12.15
N PHE A 63 5.63 -0.80 12.40
CA PHE A 63 5.96 0.60 12.35
C PHE A 63 7.35 0.78 11.74
N ILE A 64 7.44 1.67 10.74
CA ILE A 64 8.67 1.98 10.02
C ILE A 64 8.97 3.46 10.21
N ARG A 65 10.19 3.79 10.65
CA ARG A 65 10.71 5.16 10.69
C ARG A 65 11.64 5.39 9.51
N PHE A 66 11.58 6.57 8.91
CA PHE A 66 12.38 6.94 7.74
C PHE A 66 13.35 8.08 8.05
N GLU A 67 14.42 8.19 7.27
CA GLU A 67 15.47 9.20 7.44
C GLU A 67 14.96 10.65 7.32
N ASN A 68 13.87 10.87 6.58
CA ASN A 68 13.24 12.17 6.40
C ASN A 68 12.27 12.56 7.55
N GLY A 69 12.23 11.77 8.63
CA GLY A 69 11.35 11.99 9.78
C GLY A 69 9.93 11.44 9.63
N ALA A 70 9.55 10.95 8.44
CA ALA A 70 8.26 10.30 8.24
C ALA A 70 8.18 8.97 8.98
N SER A 71 6.95 8.52 9.23
CA SER A 71 6.67 7.19 9.78
C SER A 71 5.54 6.52 9.02
N LEU A 72 5.59 5.19 8.92
CA LEU A 72 4.55 4.37 8.32
C LEU A 72 4.09 3.31 9.32
N GLN A 73 2.78 3.25 9.55
CA GLN A 73 2.14 2.16 10.28
C GLN A 73 1.58 1.17 9.27
N ILE A 74 1.72 -0.12 9.58
CA ILE A 74 1.18 -1.20 8.77
C ILE A 74 0.37 -2.17 9.63
N GLU A 75 -0.71 -2.67 9.04
CA GLU A 75 -1.54 -3.74 9.57
C GLU A 75 -2.06 -4.54 8.38
N PHE A 76 -1.70 -5.82 8.31
CA PHE A 76 -2.10 -6.72 7.24
C PHE A 76 -2.59 -8.01 7.83
N SER A 77 -3.81 -8.40 7.44
CA SER A 77 -4.39 -9.68 7.82
C SER A 77 -4.95 -10.41 6.61
N TRP A 78 -4.82 -11.73 6.57
CA TRP A 78 -5.58 -12.58 5.65
C TRP A 78 -6.78 -13.25 6.35
N ALA A 79 -6.78 -13.30 7.68
CA ALA A 79 -7.87 -13.83 8.50
C ALA A 79 -8.01 -13.03 9.81
N SER A 80 -9.17 -12.42 10.04
CA SER A 80 -9.49 -11.65 11.25
C SER A 80 -10.99 -11.65 11.51
N ASN A 81 -11.39 -11.66 12.79
CA ASN A 81 -12.79 -11.46 13.18
C ASN A 81 -13.13 -9.96 13.13
N ILE A 82 -13.54 -9.46 11.96
CA ILE A 82 -13.86 -8.05 11.71
C ILE A 82 -15.25 -7.88 11.11
N GLY A 83 -15.87 -6.72 11.33
CA GLY A 83 -17.21 -6.44 10.79
C GLY A 83 -17.22 -6.12 9.29
N GLU A 84 -16.08 -5.72 8.71
CA GLU A 84 -15.98 -5.31 7.32
C GLU A 84 -14.55 -5.47 6.79
N GLU A 85 -14.39 -6.05 5.60
CA GLU A 85 -13.10 -6.10 4.89
C GLU A 85 -12.67 -4.71 4.43
N MET A 86 -11.38 -4.43 4.62
CA MET A 86 -10.83 -3.10 4.53
C MET A 86 -9.47 -3.11 3.85
N ASN A 87 -9.35 -2.39 2.73
CA ASN A 87 -8.09 -2.04 2.11
C ASN A 87 -7.98 -0.51 2.01
N PHE A 88 -6.88 0.03 2.53
CA PHE A 88 -6.65 1.47 2.44
C PHE A 88 -5.17 1.82 2.47
N VAL A 89 -4.85 2.98 1.91
CA VAL A 89 -3.60 3.70 2.13
C VAL A 89 -3.95 5.15 2.45
N GLU A 90 -3.36 5.67 3.52
CA GLU A 90 -3.58 7.04 3.94
C GLU A 90 -2.25 7.76 4.16
N LEU A 91 -2.14 8.95 3.58
CA LEU A 91 -0.98 9.82 3.71
C LEU A 91 -1.40 11.09 4.43
N ARG A 92 -0.62 11.50 5.41
CA ARG A 92 -0.90 12.65 6.27
C ARG A 92 0.31 13.58 6.27
N GLY A 93 0.21 14.66 5.51
CA GLY A 93 1.25 15.70 5.45
C GLY A 93 0.78 16.98 6.11
N ALA A 94 1.69 17.95 6.24
CA ALA A 94 1.39 19.17 7.00
C ALA A 94 0.44 20.15 6.27
N ARG A 95 0.30 20.03 4.94
CA ARG A 95 -0.59 20.89 4.14
C ARG A 95 -1.78 20.16 3.55
N SER A 96 -1.64 18.86 3.34
CA SER A 96 -2.67 18.02 2.76
C SER A 96 -2.45 16.56 3.16
N GLY A 97 -3.54 15.80 3.17
CA GLY A 97 -3.54 14.36 3.25
C GLY A 97 -4.37 13.74 2.13
N SER A 98 -4.23 12.45 1.94
CA SER A 98 -5.03 11.68 1.00
C SER A 98 -5.39 10.33 1.60
N SER A 99 -6.61 9.87 1.34
CA SER A 99 -7.06 8.52 1.68
C SER A 99 -7.54 7.83 0.42
N ILE A 100 -7.00 6.64 0.17
CA ILE A 100 -7.57 5.71 -0.81
C ILE A 100 -8.15 4.57 0.00
N LYS A 101 -9.47 4.44 0.02
CA LYS A 101 -10.18 3.40 0.76
C LYS A 101 -11.17 2.74 -0.18
N LYS A 102 -11.12 1.41 -0.31
CA LYS A 102 -12.01 0.64 -1.22
C LYS A 102 -12.01 1.17 -2.67
N GLY A 103 -10.86 1.64 -3.13
CA GLY A 103 -10.69 2.20 -4.47
C GLY A 103 -11.16 3.64 -4.65
N GLU A 104 -11.69 4.29 -3.62
CA GLU A 104 -12.13 5.69 -3.66
C GLU A 104 -11.04 6.62 -3.10
N LEU A 105 -10.64 7.62 -3.90
CA LEU A 105 -9.68 8.64 -3.51
C LEU A 105 -10.38 9.85 -2.88
N GLN A 106 -9.91 10.25 -1.70
CA GLN A 106 -10.23 11.52 -1.06
C GLN A 106 -8.95 12.30 -0.79
N ILE A 107 -9.02 13.62 -0.94
CA ILE A 107 -7.93 14.56 -0.63
C ILE A 107 -8.44 15.57 0.40
N PHE A 108 -7.67 15.77 1.45
CA PHE A 108 -7.95 16.69 2.54
C PHE A 108 -6.94 17.81 2.48
N THR A 109 -7.37 19.06 2.34
CA THR A 109 -6.48 20.22 2.12
C THR A 109 -7.14 21.51 2.58
N GLU A 110 -6.43 22.63 2.42
CA GLU A 110 -6.99 23.97 2.52
C GLU A 110 -7.20 24.59 1.13
N THR A 111 -8.35 25.24 0.92
CA THR A 111 -8.64 26.06 -0.27
C THR A 111 -9.23 27.39 0.19
N SER A 112 -8.66 28.50 -0.26
CA SER A 112 -9.14 29.86 0.09
C SER A 112 -9.30 30.11 1.60
N GLY A 113 -8.37 29.57 2.40
CA GLY A 113 -8.37 29.72 3.86
C GLY A 113 -9.38 28.84 4.61
N GLN A 114 -9.99 27.84 3.94
CA GLN A 114 -10.92 26.90 4.55
C GLN A 114 -10.49 25.44 4.32
N LEU A 115 -10.73 24.60 5.32
CA LEU A 115 -10.57 23.15 5.20
C LEU A 115 -11.54 22.61 4.14
N THR A 116 -11.02 21.81 3.23
CA THR A 116 -11.74 21.28 2.08
C THR A 116 -11.47 19.79 1.93
N ASN A 117 -12.55 19.04 1.70
CA ASN A 117 -12.49 17.64 1.29
C ASN A 117 -12.80 17.57 -0.20
N ILE A 118 -11.88 17.01 -0.97
CA ILE A 118 -12.00 16.87 -2.42
C ILE A 118 -12.15 15.39 -2.74
N SER A 119 -13.20 15.05 -3.50
CA SER A 119 -13.42 13.73 -4.08
C SER A 119 -13.27 13.83 -5.60
N PRO A 120 -12.08 13.54 -6.15
CA PRO A 120 -11.84 13.65 -7.58
C PRO A 120 -12.73 12.69 -8.39
N VAL A 121 -13.27 13.16 -9.51
CA VAL A 121 -13.95 12.29 -10.47
C VAL A 121 -12.90 11.66 -11.37
N LEU A 122 -12.53 10.42 -11.04
CA LEU A 122 -11.56 9.65 -11.82
C LEU A 122 -12.22 9.00 -13.03
N SER A 123 -11.45 8.82 -14.11
CA SER A 123 -11.95 8.13 -15.30
C SER A 123 -12.26 6.67 -14.94
N LYS A 124 -13.41 6.16 -15.38
CA LYS A 124 -13.77 4.74 -15.21
C LYS A 124 -13.07 3.81 -16.22
N LYS A 125 -12.13 4.33 -17.00
CA LYS A 125 -11.39 3.51 -17.97
C LYS A 125 -10.59 2.48 -17.18
N GLN A 126 -10.91 1.20 -17.36
CA GLN A 126 -10.08 0.15 -16.84
C GLN A 126 -8.71 0.24 -17.49
N VAL A 127 -7.70 0.42 -16.65
CA VAL A 127 -6.31 0.30 -17.06
C VAL A 127 -5.90 -1.13 -16.73
N ASP A 128 -5.45 -1.86 -17.73
CA ASP A 128 -4.78 -3.15 -17.55
C ASP A 128 -3.39 -2.91 -16.96
N ALA A 129 -3.34 -2.58 -15.66
CA ALA A 129 -2.10 -2.21 -14.98
C ALA A 129 -1.03 -3.31 -15.10
N HIS A 130 -1.45 -4.58 -15.02
CA HIS A 130 -0.54 -5.70 -15.19
C HIS A 130 0.04 -5.76 -16.61
N GLY A 131 -0.79 -5.64 -17.64
CA GLY A 131 -0.32 -5.58 -19.02
C GLY A 131 0.57 -4.37 -19.29
N GLU A 132 0.28 -3.21 -18.72
CA GLU A 132 1.16 -2.03 -18.82
C GLU A 132 2.52 -2.27 -18.17
N HIS A 133 2.59 -2.97 -17.03
CA HIS A 133 3.85 -3.33 -16.40
C HIS A 133 4.67 -4.30 -17.27
N ILE A 134 4.01 -5.27 -17.92
CA ILE A 134 4.68 -6.18 -18.87
C ILE A 134 5.18 -5.41 -20.10
N ARG A 135 4.37 -4.51 -20.67
CA ARG A 135 4.77 -3.66 -21.81
C ARG A 135 5.98 -2.81 -21.44
N HIS A 136 5.95 -2.15 -20.28
CA HIS A 136 7.07 -1.36 -19.77
C HIS A 136 8.34 -2.22 -19.61
N PHE A 137 8.21 -3.43 -19.07
CA PHE A 137 9.33 -4.36 -18.95
C PHE A 137 9.93 -4.73 -20.31
N ILE A 138 9.10 -4.98 -21.32
CA ILE A 138 9.55 -5.25 -22.70
C ILE A 138 10.27 -4.03 -23.29
N ASP A 139 9.73 -2.82 -23.10
CA ASP A 139 10.35 -1.59 -23.59
C ASP A 139 11.70 -1.30 -22.93
N VAL A 140 11.86 -1.65 -21.65
CA VAL A 140 13.15 -1.61 -20.93
C VAL A 140 14.15 -2.58 -21.55
N LEU A 141 13.76 -3.83 -21.81
CA LEU A 141 14.64 -4.83 -22.44
C LEU A 141 15.08 -4.39 -23.84
N GLN A 142 14.23 -3.66 -24.54
CA GLN A 142 14.51 -3.10 -25.87
C GLN A 142 15.21 -1.74 -25.82
N GLN A 143 15.61 -1.27 -24.64
CA GLN A 143 16.31 0.00 -24.41
C GLN A 143 15.54 1.23 -24.95
N ARG A 144 14.21 1.14 -25.02
CA ARG A 144 13.35 2.25 -25.47
C ARG A 144 13.07 3.23 -24.34
N VAL A 145 13.02 2.72 -23.12
CA VAL A 145 12.76 3.47 -21.89
C VAL A 145 13.64 2.96 -20.77
N GLU A 146 13.88 3.80 -19.78
CA GLU A 146 14.53 3.36 -18.53
C GLU A 146 13.50 2.68 -17.61
N PRO A 147 13.95 1.77 -16.72
CA PRO A 147 13.11 1.24 -15.66
C PRO A 147 12.38 2.33 -14.86
N SER A 148 11.10 2.12 -14.59
CA SER A 148 10.29 2.97 -13.71
C SER A 148 10.62 2.75 -12.22
N LEU A 149 11.53 1.82 -11.92
CA LEU A 149 12.00 1.53 -10.58
C LEU A 149 12.80 2.71 -10.03
N LEU A 150 12.30 3.31 -8.95
CA LEU A 150 13.05 4.21 -8.06
C LEU A 150 13.61 5.49 -8.70
N ARG A 151 12.86 6.20 -9.56
CA ARG A 151 13.29 7.54 -9.99
C ARG A 151 13.09 8.59 -8.89
N ARG A 152 14.16 8.85 -8.13
CA ARG A 152 14.27 9.83 -7.02
C ARG A 152 13.97 11.30 -7.35
N SER A 153 13.74 11.73 -8.59
CA SER A 153 13.80 13.18 -8.90
C SER A 153 12.71 13.81 -9.77
N GLN A 154 11.86 13.05 -10.50
CA GLN A 154 10.92 13.70 -11.44
C GLN A 154 9.44 13.42 -11.23
N GLN A 155 9.05 12.28 -10.64
CA GLN A 155 7.64 12.03 -10.31
C GLN A 155 7.25 12.51 -8.90
N THR A 156 8.22 12.56 -7.99
CA THR A 156 8.03 13.01 -6.60
C THR A 156 7.57 14.47 -6.49
N LEU A 157 7.93 15.34 -7.45
CA LEU A 157 7.58 16.76 -7.42
C LEU A 157 6.07 17.03 -7.51
N ALA A 158 5.29 16.14 -8.13
CA ALA A 158 3.84 16.31 -8.23
C ALA A 158 3.10 15.95 -6.92
N PHE A 159 3.61 14.99 -6.14
CA PHE A 159 2.94 14.51 -4.91
C PHE A 159 3.59 15.04 -3.62
N ALA A 160 4.93 15.10 -3.55
CA ALA A 160 5.66 15.71 -2.42
C ALA A 160 5.53 17.25 -2.39
N GLY A 161 5.15 17.87 -3.52
CA GLY A 161 4.72 19.27 -3.54
C GLY A 161 3.49 19.52 -2.66
N PHE A 162 2.58 18.54 -2.53
CA PHE A 162 1.40 18.64 -1.67
C PHE A 162 1.69 18.25 -0.22
N LEU A 163 2.46 17.18 0.00
CA LEU A 163 2.81 16.68 1.34
C LEU A 163 4.13 17.29 1.83
N HIS A 164 4.17 18.60 2.08
CA HIS A 164 5.31 19.20 2.79
C HIS A 164 5.30 18.67 4.23
N LEU A 165 6.05 17.62 4.51
CA LEU A 165 6.37 17.19 5.87
C LEU A 165 7.45 18.13 6.37
N LYS A 166 7.07 19.11 7.21
CA LYS A 166 8.07 19.90 7.94
C LYS A 166 8.75 18.97 8.95
N THR A 167 10.07 18.86 8.84
CA THR A 167 10.98 18.47 9.92
C THR A 167 10.86 19.43 11.10
#